data_AF-A0A250XLQ0-F1
#
_entry.id   AF-A0A250XLQ0-F1
#
_cell.length_a   1.000
_cell.length_b   1.000
_cell.length_c   1.000
_cell.angle_alpha   90.00
_cell.angle_beta   90.00
_cell.angle_gamma   90.00
#
_symmetry.space_group_name_H-M   'P 1'
#
loop_
_entity.id
_entity.type
_entity.pdbx_description
1 polymer ?
#
loop_
_entity_poly.entity_id
_entity_poly.type
_entity_poly.pdbx_seq_one_letter_code
_entity_poly.pdbx_strand_id
1 'polypeptide(L)'
;MQFFAKIARTSRRMQAVRLFFVCRWRLLLTALIATLMAWKQIFCLCAIVYNYSYWVLFYSTVKIAAPQELSSNSLAPKILHQTWRDESVPIKWKNAQASCKSMYDDYEYQFWTDASALELIKQRFPWFLETYNAYPYNIQRADAMRYFILFEYGGMYLDLDVQCTKKLDYLRDYNFTAPKTYPIGFSNDVLVAKPGDPFLFHLIHNLHFWSRWFAVKYATVMFSTGPMFVTVQYSLFDKKKGVTLLPSEVYGKYMQGPDSAFIHLRGSSWHGQDAKFVFWIERYWIQLSVFGGLVFLIAALSLFRIYNTQSKQNHRVVEVGSAHTISLNNAG
;
A
#
# COMPACT_ATOMS: atom_id res chain seq x y z
N MET A 1 41.01 -33.47 47.26
CA MET A 1 41.07 -33.11 45.82
C MET A 1 39.73 -33.24 45.08
N GLN A 2 38.92 -34.29 45.27
CA GLN A 2 37.67 -34.48 44.50
C GLN A 2 36.58 -33.40 44.74
N PHE A 3 36.51 -32.82 45.94
CA PHE A 3 35.54 -31.76 46.28
C PHE A 3 35.78 -30.46 45.50
N PHE A 4 37.04 -30.00 45.43
CA PHE A 4 37.44 -28.81 44.66
C PHE A 4 37.23 -28.98 43.15
N ALA A 5 37.47 -30.19 42.62
CA ALA A 5 37.21 -30.50 41.21
C ALA A 5 35.70 -30.45 40.88
N LYS A 6 34.84 -30.89 41.81
CA LYS A 6 33.38 -30.82 41.66
C LYS A 6 32.88 -29.38 41.64
N ILE A 7 33.36 -28.53 42.55
CA ILE A 7 33.04 -27.09 42.61
C ILE A 7 33.48 -26.37 41.33
N ALA A 8 34.70 -26.63 40.84
CA ALA A 8 35.21 -26.03 39.60
C ALA A 8 34.38 -26.44 38.37
N ARG A 9 33.90 -27.69 38.32
CA ARG A 9 33.02 -28.18 37.25
C ARG A 9 31.65 -27.51 37.28
N THR A 10 31.04 -27.35 38.45
CA THR A 10 29.75 -26.67 38.64
C THR A 10 29.86 -25.17 38.31
N SER A 11 30.97 -24.53 38.69
CA SER A 11 31.30 -23.14 38.35
C SER A 11 31.41 -22.91 36.83
N ARG A 12 32.18 -23.74 36.12
CA ARG A 12 32.29 -23.65 34.65
C ARG A 12 30.95 -23.90 33.95
N ARG A 13 30.13 -24.83 34.45
CA ARG A 13 28.78 -25.10 33.91
C ARG A 13 27.85 -23.91 34.12
N MET A 14 27.87 -23.27 35.29
CA MET A 14 27.12 -22.04 35.54
C MET A 14 27.59 -20.86 34.69
N GLN A 15 28.91 -20.71 34.49
CA GLN A 15 29.47 -19.69 33.61
C GLN A 15 29.06 -19.91 32.15
N ALA A 16 29.12 -21.15 31.64
CA ALA A 16 28.69 -21.48 30.28
C ALA A 16 27.18 -21.24 30.07
N VAL A 17 26.35 -21.60 31.06
CA VAL A 17 24.90 -21.32 31.03
C VAL A 17 24.64 -19.81 31.03
N ARG A 18 25.31 -19.04 31.90
CA ARG A 18 25.23 -17.57 31.89
C ARG A 18 25.67 -16.98 30.56
N LEU A 19 26.79 -17.44 29.99
CA LEU A 19 27.28 -16.98 28.70
C LEU A 19 26.30 -17.29 27.56
N PHE A 20 25.71 -18.49 27.58
CA PHE A 20 24.69 -18.91 26.61
C PHE A 20 23.43 -18.04 26.69
N PHE A 21 22.92 -17.77 27.89
CA PHE A 21 21.78 -16.87 28.09
C PHE A 21 22.11 -15.42 27.71
N VAL A 22 23.31 -14.92 28.02
CA VAL A 22 23.77 -13.57 27.64
C VAL A 22 23.95 -13.43 26.13
N CYS A 23 24.54 -14.42 25.45
CA CYS A 23 24.67 -14.42 23.99
C CYS A 23 23.30 -14.51 23.30
N ARG A 24 22.40 -15.38 23.78
CA ARG A 24 21.03 -15.48 23.25
C ARG A 24 20.23 -14.20 23.48
N TRP A 25 20.38 -13.56 24.64
CA TRP A 25 19.73 -12.29 24.94
C TRP A 25 20.28 -11.14 24.10
N ARG A 26 21.60 -11.09 23.90
CA ARG A 26 22.24 -10.12 22.99
C ARG A 26 21.77 -10.29 21.56
N LEU A 27 21.66 -11.53 21.06
CA LEU A 27 21.13 -11.83 19.73
C LEU A 27 19.67 -11.38 19.58
N LEU A 28 18.82 -11.68 20.56
CA LEU A 28 17.41 -11.24 20.58
C LEU A 28 17.30 -9.71 20.66
N LEU A 29 18.14 -9.06 21.46
CA LEU A 29 18.18 -7.60 21.57
C LEU A 29 18.68 -6.96 20.27
N THR A 30 19.72 -7.50 19.64
CA THR A 30 20.19 -7.01 18.33
C THR A 30 19.15 -7.23 17.25
N ALA A 31 18.45 -8.36 17.24
CA ALA A 31 17.36 -8.62 16.31
C ALA A 31 16.20 -7.64 16.54
N LEU A 32 15.83 -7.37 17.80
CA LEU A 32 14.81 -6.38 18.15
C LEU A 32 15.20 -4.97 17.71
N ILE A 33 16.43 -4.53 18.00
CA ILE A 33 16.94 -3.22 17.58
C ILE A 33 16.96 -3.11 16.07
N ALA A 34 17.47 -4.12 15.36
CA ALA A 34 17.47 -4.15 13.89
C ALA A 34 16.05 -4.10 13.32
N THR A 35 15.10 -4.82 13.91
CA THR A 35 13.69 -4.81 13.51
C THR A 35 13.05 -3.43 13.74
N LEU A 36 13.32 -2.78 14.87
CA LEU A 36 12.84 -1.43 15.16
C LEU A 36 13.47 -0.38 14.23
N MET A 37 14.75 -0.53 13.89
CA MET A 37 15.44 0.34 12.93
C MET A 37 14.88 0.17 11.50
N ALA A 38 14.64 -1.07 11.07
CA ALA A 38 13.99 -1.37 9.80
C ALA A 38 12.56 -0.80 9.76
N TRP A 39 11.79 -0.96 10.85
CA TRP A 39 10.45 -0.37 10.97
C TRP A 39 10.47 1.16 10.87
N LYS A 40 11.42 1.81 11.55
CA LYS A 40 11.63 3.26 11.44
C LYS A 40 11.95 3.67 10.00
N GLN A 41 12.82 2.93 9.31
CA GLN A 41 13.16 3.22 7.91
C GLN A 41 11.96 3.06 6.98
N ILE A 42 11.18 1.99 7.13
CA ILE A 42 9.94 1.76 6.37
C ILE A 42 8.95 2.90 6.64
N PHE A 43 8.74 3.29 7.91
CA PHE A 43 7.87 4.40 8.26
C PHE A 43 8.34 5.71 7.63
N CYS A 44 9.64 6.02 7.70
CA CYS A 44 10.21 7.20 7.04
C CYS A 44 10.02 7.16 5.52
N LEU A 45 10.22 6.00 4.87
CA LEU A 45 10.01 5.85 3.42
C LEU A 45 8.55 6.04 3.05
N CYS A 46 7.61 5.40 3.77
CA CYS A 46 6.18 5.60 3.57
C CYS A 46 5.79 7.06 3.79
N ALA A 47 6.33 7.71 4.82
CA ALA A 47 6.10 9.13 5.07
C ALA A 47 6.68 10.01 3.95
N ILE A 48 7.88 9.71 3.43
CA ILE A 48 8.46 10.44 2.30
C ILE A 48 7.61 10.26 1.06
N VAL A 49 7.20 9.03 0.72
CA VAL A 49 6.33 8.74 -0.42
C VAL A 49 4.99 9.45 -0.27
N TYR A 50 4.39 9.42 0.91
CA TYR A 50 3.13 10.11 1.22
C TYR A 50 3.29 11.63 1.08
N ASN A 51 4.30 12.22 1.73
CA ASN A 51 4.53 13.67 1.69
C ASN A 51 4.94 14.15 0.30
N TYR A 52 5.73 13.36 -0.44
CA TYR A 52 6.08 13.67 -1.83
C TYR A 52 4.86 13.59 -2.73
N SER A 53 4.04 12.54 -2.61
CA SER A 53 2.80 12.41 -3.39
C SER A 53 1.82 13.53 -3.04
N TYR A 54 1.70 13.89 -1.75
CA TYR A 54 0.94 15.05 -1.30
C TYR A 54 1.46 16.34 -1.93
N TRP A 55 2.77 16.57 -1.83
CA TRP A 55 3.41 17.77 -2.35
C TRP A 55 3.24 17.86 -3.85
N VAL A 56 3.44 16.77 -4.59
CA VAL A 56 3.17 16.72 -6.03
C VAL A 56 1.71 17.02 -6.30
N LEU A 57 0.74 16.38 -5.66
CA LEU A 57 -0.67 16.63 -5.97
C LEU A 57 -1.17 18.02 -5.55
N PHE A 58 -0.60 18.60 -4.49
CA PHE A 58 -1.02 19.88 -3.94
C PHE A 58 -0.29 21.07 -4.59
N TYR A 59 1.01 20.92 -4.90
CA TYR A 59 1.84 21.99 -5.45
C TYR A 59 2.17 21.80 -6.94
N SER A 60 2.21 20.57 -7.45
CA SER A 60 2.20 20.39 -8.90
C SER A 60 0.77 20.66 -9.37
N THR A 61 0.64 21.66 -10.23
CA THR A 61 -0.60 22.15 -10.86
C THR A 61 -1.27 21.06 -11.69
N VAL A 62 -1.78 20.01 -11.06
CA VAL A 62 -2.53 18.96 -11.74
C VAL A 62 -3.78 19.60 -12.30
N LYS A 63 -4.03 19.41 -13.59
CA LYS A 63 -5.20 20.00 -14.23
C LYS A 63 -6.44 19.37 -13.59
N ILE A 64 -7.39 20.20 -13.19
CA ILE A 64 -8.68 19.73 -12.69
C ILE A 64 -9.66 19.75 -13.87
N ALA A 65 -10.36 18.64 -14.08
CA ALA A 65 -11.38 18.55 -15.11
C ALA A 65 -12.57 19.45 -14.74
N ALA A 66 -13.01 20.26 -15.68
CA ALA A 66 -14.20 21.09 -15.54
C ALA A 66 -15.12 20.89 -16.76
N PRO A 67 -16.45 21.03 -16.58
CA PRO A 67 -17.39 21.03 -17.70
C PRO A 67 -16.99 22.06 -18.76
N GLN A 68 -16.96 21.63 -20.01
CA GLN A 68 -16.67 22.47 -21.16
C GLN A 68 -17.42 21.93 -22.39
N GLU A 69 -17.63 22.79 -23.38
CA GLU A 69 -18.09 22.36 -24.70
C GLU A 69 -17.08 21.38 -25.31
N LEU A 70 -17.58 20.29 -25.90
CA LEU A 70 -16.69 19.29 -26.51
C LEU A 70 -15.95 19.90 -27.69
N SER A 71 -14.64 19.64 -27.75
CA SER A 71 -13.87 19.96 -28.93
C SER A 71 -14.30 19.08 -30.12
N SER A 72 -14.17 19.62 -31.34
CA SER A 72 -14.44 18.86 -32.57
C SER A 72 -13.52 17.64 -32.75
N ASN A 73 -12.39 17.61 -32.04
CA ASN A 73 -11.37 16.57 -32.08
C ASN A 73 -11.11 15.97 -30.70
N SER A 74 -12.16 15.51 -30.00
CA SER A 74 -12.00 14.81 -28.72
C SER A 74 -11.03 13.62 -28.86
N LEU A 75 -10.14 13.49 -27.88
CA LEU A 75 -9.00 12.57 -27.91
C LEU A 75 -9.36 11.14 -27.56
N ALA A 76 -10.25 10.94 -26.58
CA ALA A 76 -10.73 9.62 -26.20
C ALA A 76 -11.90 9.19 -27.10
N PRO A 77 -11.92 7.94 -27.62
CA PRO A 77 -13.04 7.43 -28.39
C PRO A 77 -14.29 7.18 -27.52
N LYS A 78 -15.45 7.06 -28.16
CA LYS A 78 -16.73 6.73 -27.50
C LYS A 78 -16.85 5.23 -27.26
N ILE A 79 -16.00 4.69 -26.39
CA ILE A 79 -16.04 3.29 -25.98
C ILE A 79 -16.18 3.25 -24.46
N LEU A 80 -17.16 2.51 -23.96
CA LEU A 80 -17.38 2.25 -22.55
C LEU A 80 -16.94 0.84 -22.21
N HIS A 81 -15.94 0.72 -21.35
CA HIS A 81 -15.35 -0.52 -20.89
C HIS A 81 -15.77 -0.85 -19.45
N GLN A 82 -16.14 -2.10 -19.22
CA GLN A 82 -16.28 -2.66 -17.88
C GLN A 82 -15.73 -4.08 -17.85
N THR A 83 -15.24 -4.51 -16.69
CA THR A 83 -14.69 -5.87 -16.52
C THR A 83 -15.44 -6.65 -15.45
N TRP A 84 -15.58 -7.95 -15.66
CA TRP A 84 -15.97 -8.91 -14.63
C TRP A 84 -15.30 -10.25 -14.86
N ARG A 85 -15.46 -11.17 -13.90
CA ARG A 85 -14.93 -12.53 -14.04
C ARG A 85 -15.48 -13.23 -15.29
N ASP A 86 -16.79 -13.11 -15.51
CA ASP A 86 -17.55 -13.80 -16.55
C ASP A 86 -18.76 -12.94 -16.98
N GLU A 87 -19.64 -13.45 -17.85
CA GLU A 87 -20.84 -12.73 -18.31
C GLU A 87 -21.94 -12.61 -17.25
N SER A 88 -21.83 -13.33 -16.13
CA SER A 88 -22.83 -13.37 -15.06
C SER A 88 -22.63 -12.23 -14.04
N VAL A 89 -22.98 -11.01 -14.45
CA VAL A 89 -22.92 -9.83 -13.58
C VAL A 89 -23.84 -10.02 -12.35
N PRO A 90 -23.34 -9.78 -11.12
CA PRO A 90 -24.14 -9.88 -9.90
C PRO A 90 -25.36 -8.96 -9.93
N ILE A 91 -26.52 -9.48 -9.49
CA ILE A 91 -27.81 -8.76 -9.49
C ILE A 91 -27.69 -7.36 -8.86
N LYS A 92 -26.97 -7.24 -7.75
CA LYS A 92 -26.72 -5.97 -7.04
C LYS A 92 -26.04 -4.88 -7.87
N TRP A 93 -25.40 -5.23 -8.99
CA TRP A 93 -24.69 -4.29 -9.87
C TRP A 93 -25.30 -4.18 -11.25
N LYS A 94 -26.31 -5.00 -11.59
CA LYS A 94 -26.99 -4.93 -12.90
C LYS A 94 -27.61 -3.56 -13.15
N ASN A 95 -28.21 -2.95 -12.13
CA ASN A 95 -28.80 -1.61 -12.26
C ASN A 95 -27.73 -0.52 -12.47
N ALA A 96 -26.58 -0.63 -11.79
CA ALA A 96 -25.46 0.27 -12.00
C ALA A 96 -24.90 0.15 -13.42
N GLN A 97 -24.62 -1.07 -13.88
CA GLN A 97 -24.22 -1.35 -15.26
C GLN A 97 -25.23 -0.78 -16.27
N ALA A 98 -26.53 -1.06 -16.09
CA ALA A 98 -27.58 -0.57 -16.99
C ALA A 98 -27.66 0.96 -17.02
N SER A 99 -27.49 1.64 -15.88
CA SER A 99 -27.48 3.10 -15.83
C SER A 99 -26.37 3.70 -16.68
N CYS A 100 -25.15 3.14 -16.63
CA CYS A 100 -24.03 3.62 -17.42
C CYS A 100 -24.22 3.33 -18.91
N LYS A 101 -24.71 2.13 -19.27
CA LYS A 101 -25.03 1.81 -20.67
C LYS A 101 -26.11 2.73 -21.25
N SER A 102 -27.13 3.06 -20.46
CA SER A 102 -28.18 3.99 -20.90
C SER A 102 -27.70 5.44 -20.97
N MET A 103 -26.75 5.83 -20.14
CA MET A 103 -26.20 7.19 -20.11
C MET A 103 -25.23 7.46 -21.25
N TYR A 104 -24.50 6.43 -21.66
CA TYR A 104 -23.55 6.43 -22.76
C TYR A 104 -24.06 5.50 -23.88
N ASP A 105 -25.32 5.70 -24.28
CA ASP A 105 -26.02 4.88 -25.29
C ASP A 105 -25.44 5.02 -26.71
N ASP A 106 -24.78 6.14 -26.97
CA ASP A 106 -24.01 6.44 -28.18
C ASP A 106 -22.55 5.95 -28.11
N TYR A 107 -22.15 5.27 -27.03
CA TYR A 107 -20.83 4.64 -26.91
C TYR A 107 -20.91 3.17 -27.28
N GLU A 108 -19.85 2.67 -27.90
CA GLU A 108 -19.66 1.24 -28.04
C GLU A 108 -19.43 0.62 -26.66
N TYR A 109 -20.27 -0.35 -26.28
CA TYR A 109 -20.13 -1.03 -25.00
C TYR A 109 -19.27 -2.28 -25.14
N GLN A 110 -18.13 -2.30 -24.43
CA GLN A 110 -17.17 -3.40 -24.44
C GLN A 110 -17.05 -4.02 -23.04
N PHE A 111 -17.46 -5.28 -22.93
CA PHE A 111 -17.45 -6.02 -21.67
C PHE A 111 -16.36 -7.09 -21.68
N TRP A 112 -15.47 -7.01 -20.70
CA TRP A 112 -14.28 -7.86 -20.62
C TRP A 112 -14.44 -8.91 -19.52
N THR A 113 -14.44 -10.17 -19.89
CA THR A 113 -14.32 -11.32 -18.98
C THR A 113 -12.86 -11.63 -18.66
N ASP A 114 -12.58 -12.40 -17.59
CA ASP A 114 -11.22 -12.87 -17.29
C ASP A 114 -10.58 -13.59 -18.48
N ALA A 115 -11.37 -14.36 -19.24
CA ALA A 115 -10.92 -15.04 -20.45
C ALA A 115 -10.52 -14.06 -21.56
N SER A 116 -11.41 -13.12 -21.92
CA SER A 116 -11.12 -12.12 -22.96
C SER A 116 -9.96 -11.18 -22.58
N ALA A 117 -9.84 -10.85 -21.30
CA ALA A 117 -8.74 -10.06 -20.76
C ALA A 117 -7.40 -10.78 -20.89
N LEU A 118 -7.36 -12.07 -20.56
CA LEU A 118 -6.16 -12.89 -20.73
C LEU A 118 -5.77 -13.01 -22.21
N GLU A 119 -6.74 -13.16 -23.11
CA GLU A 119 -6.47 -13.18 -24.54
C GLU A 119 -5.90 -11.85 -25.05
N LEU A 120 -6.40 -10.70 -24.57
CA LEU A 120 -5.82 -9.40 -24.88
C LEU A 120 -4.33 -9.35 -24.49
N ILE A 121 -3.99 -9.79 -23.28
CA ILE A 121 -2.59 -9.83 -22.82
C ILE A 121 -1.75 -10.76 -23.68
N LYS A 122 -2.21 -11.99 -23.98
CA LYS A 122 -1.46 -12.93 -24.82
C LYS A 122 -1.17 -12.38 -26.22
N GLN A 123 -2.16 -11.73 -26.82
CA GLN A 123 -2.08 -11.30 -28.22
C GLN A 123 -1.35 -9.96 -28.40
N ARG A 124 -1.56 -9.01 -27.48
CA ARG A 124 -1.05 -7.63 -27.61
C ARG A 124 0.13 -7.32 -26.70
N PHE A 125 0.22 -7.98 -25.54
CA PHE A 125 1.20 -7.70 -24.50
C PHE A 125 1.87 -8.98 -23.94
N PRO A 126 2.39 -9.89 -24.80
CA PRO A 126 2.89 -11.20 -24.35
C PRO A 126 4.03 -11.09 -23.32
N TRP A 127 4.80 -9.99 -23.35
CA TRP A 127 5.85 -9.69 -22.38
C TRP A 127 5.33 -9.55 -20.94
N PHE A 128 4.04 -9.24 -20.75
CA PHE A 128 3.43 -9.07 -19.44
C PHE A 128 2.76 -10.35 -18.91
N LEU A 129 2.63 -11.38 -19.74
CA LEU A 129 1.85 -12.58 -19.43
C LEU A 129 2.32 -13.30 -18.15
N GLU A 130 3.64 -13.39 -17.95
CA GLU A 130 4.21 -14.00 -16.74
C GLU A 130 3.79 -13.23 -15.48
N THR A 131 3.91 -11.90 -15.49
CA THR A 131 3.49 -11.04 -14.37
C THR A 131 1.98 -11.17 -14.12
N TYR A 132 1.18 -11.14 -15.20
CA TYR A 132 -0.27 -11.27 -15.12
C TYR A 132 -0.73 -12.57 -14.43
N ASN A 133 -0.11 -13.68 -14.81
CA ASN A 133 -0.38 -14.99 -14.23
C ASN A 133 0.15 -15.11 -12.79
N ALA A 134 1.24 -14.44 -12.46
CA ALA A 134 1.85 -14.44 -11.14
C ALA A 134 1.07 -13.65 -10.08
N TYR A 135 0.12 -12.79 -10.47
CA TYR A 135 -0.67 -12.04 -9.49
C TYR A 135 -1.46 -12.98 -8.54
N PRO A 136 -1.30 -12.84 -7.21
CA PRO A 136 -1.97 -13.72 -6.26
C PRO A 136 -3.49 -13.46 -6.16
N TYR A 137 -3.96 -12.28 -6.55
CA TYR A 137 -5.38 -11.89 -6.41
C TYR A 137 -6.00 -11.47 -7.74
N ASN A 138 -7.21 -11.95 -8.04
CA ASN A 138 -7.95 -11.59 -9.27
C ASN A 138 -8.17 -10.07 -9.39
N ILE A 139 -8.31 -9.35 -8.27
CA ILE A 139 -8.45 -7.90 -8.31
C ILE A 139 -7.20 -7.19 -8.84
N GLN A 140 -5.99 -7.73 -8.64
CA GLN A 140 -4.78 -7.16 -9.24
C GLN A 140 -4.79 -7.33 -10.77
N ARG A 141 -5.30 -8.48 -11.26
CA ARG A 141 -5.53 -8.68 -12.69
C ARG A 141 -6.54 -7.67 -13.24
N ALA A 142 -7.68 -7.48 -12.58
CA ALA A 142 -8.68 -6.50 -13.00
C ALA A 142 -8.15 -5.05 -12.99
N ASP A 143 -7.42 -4.66 -11.93
CA ASP A 143 -6.72 -3.37 -11.83
C ASP A 143 -5.68 -3.18 -12.93
N ALA A 144 -4.91 -4.22 -13.28
CA ALA A 144 -3.96 -4.14 -14.39
C ALA A 144 -4.69 -4.01 -15.74
N MET A 145 -5.76 -4.79 -15.94
CA MET A 145 -6.47 -4.86 -17.21
C MET A 145 -7.05 -3.53 -17.64
N ARG A 146 -7.62 -2.72 -16.74
CA ARG A 146 -8.13 -1.40 -17.12
C ARG A 146 -7.05 -0.48 -17.70
N TYR A 147 -5.79 -0.64 -17.30
CA TYR A 147 -4.68 0.12 -17.89
C TYR A 147 -4.35 -0.37 -19.30
N PHE A 148 -4.29 -1.69 -19.51
CA PHE A 148 -4.02 -2.26 -20.84
C PHE A 148 -5.16 -2.00 -21.82
N ILE A 149 -6.42 -2.15 -21.39
CA ILE A 149 -7.60 -1.88 -22.20
C ILE A 149 -7.60 -0.42 -22.67
N LEU A 150 -7.43 0.53 -21.75
CA LEU A 150 -7.41 1.95 -22.11
C LEU A 150 -6.16 2.34 -22.91
N PHE A 151 -5.02 1.68 -22.69
CA PHE A 151 -3.83 1.95 -23.49
C PHE A 151 -4.03 1.51 -24.95
N GLU A 152 -4.61 0.33 -25.17
CA GLU A 152 -4.85 -0.23 -26.50
C GLU A 152 -5.98 0.52 -27.22
N TYR A 153 -7.12 0.70 -26.56
CA TYR A 153 -8.36 1.17 -27.20
C TYR A 153 -8.74 2.61 -26.85
N GLY A 154 -8.20 3.18 -25.77
CA GLY A 154 -8.70 4.41 -25.18
C GLY A 154 -10.10 4.25 -24.60
N GLY A 155 -10.85 5.34 -24.50
CA GLY A 155 -12.25 5.35 -24.08
C GLY A 155 -12.42 5.63 -22.58
N MET A 156 -13.55 5.17 -22.04
CA MET A 156 -13.93 5.31 -20.64
C MET A 156 -14.04 3.92 -20.00
N TYR A 157 -13.34 3.71 -18.89
CA TYR A 157 -13.47 2.51 -18.07
C TYR A 157 -14.21 2.86 -16.78
N LEU A 158 -15.17 2.02 -16.38
CA LEU A 158 -15.91 2.12 -15.12
C LEU A 158 -15.99 0.75 -14.43
N ASP A 159 -15.73 0.69 -13.12
CA ASP A 159 -16.03 -0.52 -12.33
C ASP A 159 -17.55 -0.80 -12.31
N LEU A 160 -17.93 -2.07 -12.11
CA LEU A 160 -19.33 -2.51 -12.16
C LEU A 160 -20.20 -1.98 -11.01
N ASP A 161 -19.59 -1.60 -9.89
CA ASP A 161 -20.26 -1.00 -8.75
C ASP A 161 -20.42 0.52 -8.88
N VAL A 162 -20.06 1.11 -10.03
CA VAL A 162 -20.29 2.52 -10.34
C VAL A 162 -21.60 2.67 -11.11
N GLN A 163 -22.56 3.38 -10.50
CA GLN A 163 -23.80 3.80 -11.14
C GLN A 163 -23.61 5.21 -11.72
N CYS A 164 -24.04 5.43 -12.96
CA CYS A 164 -23.92 6.71 -13.65
C CYS A 164 -25.18 7.55 -13.49
N THR A 165 -25.02 8.83 -13.13
CA THR A 165 -26.11 9.80 -12.93
C THR A 165 -25.99 11.02 -13.84
N LYS A 166 -24.78 11.33 -14.33
CA LYS A 166 -24.54 12.40 -15.31
C LYS A 166 -23.52 11.99 -16.36
N LYS A 167 -23.75 12.43 -17.59
CA LYS A 167 -22.84 12.21 -18.72
C LYS A 167 -21.64 13.16 -18.62
N LEU A 168 -20.42 12.64 -18.78
CA LEU A 168 -19.17 13.38 -18.63
C LEU A 168 -18.34 13.41 -19.93
N ASP A 169 -19.00 13.65 -21.07
CA ASP A 169 -18.36 13.60 -22.40
C ASP A 169 -17.17 14.57 -22.54
N TYR A 170 -17.19 15.68 -21.81
CA TYR A 170 -16.09 16.65 -21.79
C TYR A 170 -14.76 16.06 -21.30
N LEU A 171 -14.79 14.92 -20.59
CA LEU A 171 -13.58 14.21 -20.18
C LEU A 171 -12.78 13.65 -21.37
N ARG A 172 -13.42 13.50 -22.53
CA ARG A 172 -12.79 12.98 -23.75
C ARG A 172 -11.78 13.95 -24.37
N ASP A 173 -11.80 15.23 -24.00
CA ASP A 173 -10.84 16.23 -24.48
C ASP A 173 -9.49 16.19 -23.74
N TYR A 174 -9.36 15.35 -22.71
CA TYR A 174 -8.12 15.18 -21.94
C TYR A 174 -7.39 13.91 -22.37
N ASN A 175 -6.06 13.90 -22.22
CA ASN A 175 -5.22 12.74 -22.54
C ASN A 175 -5.52 11.56 -21.60
N PHE A 176 -5.53 11.81 -20.29
CA PHE A 176 -5.88 10.86 -19.25
C PHE A 176 -6.58 11.58 -18.10
N THR A 177 -7.68 11.03 -17.60
CA THR A 177 -8.40 11.52 -16.43
C THR A 177 -8.65 10.38 -15.44
N ALA A 178 -8.41 10.66 -14.16
CA ALA A 178 -8.77 9.78 -13.05
C ALA A 178 -9.29 10.59 -11.85
N PRO A 179 -10.20 10.04 -11.02
CA PRO A 179 -10.74 10.71 -9.86
C PRO A 179 -9.73 10.99 -8.77
N LYS A 180 -9.90 12.13 -8.11
CA LYS A 180 -9.24 12.42 -6.85
C LYS A 180 -9.76 11.47 -5.77
N THR A 181 -8.83 10.77 -5.11
CA THR A 181 -9.15 9.91 -3.97
C THR A 181 -8.89 10.61 -2.63
N TYR A 182 -9.50 10.10 -1.57
CA TYR A 182 -9.29 10.59 -0.20
C TYR A 182 -8.49 9.57 0.62
N PRO A 183 -7.49 9.98 1.42
CA PRO A 183 -7.06 11.36 1.67
C PRO A 183 -6.20 11.98 0.57
N ILE A 184 -5.47 11.17 -0.21
CA ILE A 184 -4.55 11.63 -1.26
C ILE A 184 -4.53 10.63 -2.40
N GLY A 185 -4.47 11.12 -3.64
CA GLY A 185 -4.11 10.30 -4.80
C GLY A 185 -5.15 10.25 -5.89
N PHE A 186 -5.02 9.23 -6.72
CA PHE A 186 -5.97 8.89 -7.76
C PHE A 186 -6.72 7.62 -7.40
N SER A 187 -8.03 7.61 -7.58
CA SER A 187 -8.78 6.36 -7.68
C SER A 187 -8.60 5.77 -9.09
N ASN A 188 -8.67 4.45 -9.20
CA ASN A 188 -8.50 3.75 -10.47
C ASN A 188 -9.76 2.99 -10.90
N ASP A 189 -10.94 3.33 -10.38
CA ASP A 189 -12.24 2.69 -10.67
C ASP A 189 -13.06 3.41 -11.75
N VAL A 190 -12.73 4.66 -12.05
CA VAL A 190 -13.25 5.46 -13.16
C VAL A 190 -12.05 6.05 -13.89
N LEU A 191 -11.89 5.77 -15.18
CA LEU A 191 -10.74 6.23 -15.95
C LEU A 191 -11.18 6.64 -17.35
N VAL A 192 -10.64 7.73 -17.90
CA VAL A 192 -10.87 8.14 -19.29
C VAL A 192 -9.53 8.43 -19.93
N ALA A 193 -9.26 7.88 -21.11
CA ALA A 193 -8.00 8.14 -21.79
C ALA A 193 -8.09 8.05 -23.31
N LYS A 194 -7.15 8.71 -23.99
CA LYS A 194 -6.89 8.47 -25.41
C LYS A 194 -6.11 7.17 -25.61
N PRO A 195 -6.27 6.47 -26.75
CA PRO A 195 -5.41 5.33 -27.07
C PRO A 195 -3.95 5.76 -27.15
N GLY A 196 -3.05 4.91 -26.68
CA GLY A 196 -1.61 5.18 -26.63
C GLY A 196 -1.22 6.32 -25.68
N ASP A 197 -2.01 6.59 -24.63
CA ASP A 197 -1.70 7.65 -23.67
C ASP A 197 -0.31 7.44 -23.00
N PRO A 198 0.55 8.47 -22.94
CA PRO A 198 1.89 8.34 -22.35
C PRO A 198 1.91 7.98 -20.85
N PHE A 199 0.90 8.36 -20.08
CA PHE A 199 0.83 8.01 -18.67
C PHE A 199 0.40 6.55 -18.51
N LEU A 200 -0.59 6.08 -19.28
CA LEU A 200 -0.93 4.66 -19.33
C LEU A 200 0.24 3.78 -19.78
N PHE A 201 1.02 4.23 -20.78
CA PHE A 201 2.26 3.56 -21.18
C PHE A 201 3.23 3.44 -19.99
N HIS A 202 3.40 4.52 -19.23
CA HIS A 202 4.23 4.53 -18.03
C HIS A 202 3.70 3.57 -16.95
N LEU A 203 2.38 3.53 -16.72
CA LEU A 203 1.76 2.60 -15.78
C LEU A 203 2.03 1.14 -16.17
N ILE A 204 1.68 0.73 -17.39
CA ILE A 204 1.76 -0.68 -17.79
C ILE A 204 3.20 -1.21 -17.76
N HIS A 205 4.19 -0.38 -18.13
CA HIS A 205 5.60 -0.77 -18.09
C HIS A 205 6.18 -0.85 -16.67
N ASN A 206 5.54 -0.23 -15.68
CA ASN A 206 6.00 -0.30 -14.29
C ASN A 206 5.30 -1.40 -13.47
N LEU A 207 4.16 -1.93 -13.91
CA LEU A 207 3.39 -2.93 -13.15
C LEU A 207 4.22 -4.13 -12.67
N HIS A 208 5.15 -4.63 -13.50
CA HIS A 208 5.97 -5.79 -13.16
C HIS A 208 6.93 -5.52 -12.00
N PHE A 209 7.54 -4.33 -11.91
CA PHE A 209 8.40 -3.95 -10.78
C PHE A 209 7.66 -3.86 -9.46
N TRP A 210 6.35 -3.56 -9.54
CA TRP A 210 5.45 -3.36 -8.40
C TRP A 210 4.63 -4.62 -8.07
N SER A 211 4.78 -5.71 -8.84
CA SER A 211 4.21 -7.02 -8.52
C SER A 211 4.97 -7.68 -7.36
N ARG A 212 4.83 -7.09 -6.17
CA ARG A 212 5.47 -7.52 -4.92
C ARG A 212 4.42 -7.79 -3.86
N TRP A 213 4.79 -8.60 -2.87
CA TRP A 213 3.96 -8.81 -1.69
C TRP A 213 4.28 -7.77 -0.61
N PHE A 214 3.26 -7.06 -0.12
CA PHE A 214 3.39 -5.95 0.83
C PHE A 214 2.81 -6.31 2.21
N ALA A 215 3.21 -7.46 2.76
CA ALA A 215 2.81 -7.99 4.07
C ALA A 215 1.34 -8.42 4.23
N VAL A 216 0.40 -7.67 3.66
CA VAL A 216 -1.05 -7.95 3.76
C VAL A 216 -1.71 -7.75 2.40
N LYS A 217 -2.86 -8.40 2.17
CA LYS A 217 -3.57 -8.35 0.89
C LYS A 217 -3.96 -6.92 0.53
N TYR A 218 -4.50 -6.16 1.48
CA TYR A 218 -4.92 -4.77 1.30
C TYR A 218 -3.79 -3.90 0.73
N ALA A 219 -2.63 -3.88 1.41
CA ALA A 219 -1.46 -3.14 0.95
C ALA A 219 -0.92 -3.71 -0.37
N THR A 220 -0.94 -5.03 -0.53
CA THR A 220 -0.48 -5.66 -1.77
C THR A 220 -1.26 -5.17 -2.97
N VAL A 221 -2.60 -5.24 -2.94
CA VAL A 221 -3.45 -4.76 -4.02
C VAL A 221 -3.27 -3.25 -4.24
N MET A 222 -3.32 -2.47 -3.16
CA MET A 222 -3.26 -1.01 -3.21
C MET A 222 -1.98 -0.48 -3.87
N PHE A 223 -0.82 -1.07 -3.56
CA PHE A 223 0.47 -0.62 -4.05
C PHE A 223 0.97 -1.32 -5.31
N SER A 224 0.50 -2.52 -5.63
CA SER A 224 0.96 -3.23 -6.85
C SER A 224 0.29 -2.73 -8.11
N THR A 225 -1.03 -2.54 -8.04
CA THR A 225 -1.90 -2.29 -9.20
C THR A 225 -3.00 -1.29 -8.91
N GLY A 226 -3.29 -1.03 -7.63
CA GLY A 226 -4.42 -0.22 -7.18
C GLY A 226 -4.21 1.31 -7.18
N PRO A 227 -5.04 2.05 -6.44
CA PRO A 227 -4.97 3.52 -6.34
C PRO A 227 -3.59 4.09 -5.97
N MET A 228 -2.89 3.47 -5.03
CA MET A 228 -1.57 3.96 -4.60
C MET A 228 -0.49 3.68 -5.63
N PHE A 229 -0.61 2.59 -6.41
CA PHE A 229 0.26 2.37 -7.56
C PHE A 229 0.17 3.57 -8.53
N VAL A 230 -1.05 3.94 -8.97
CA VAL A 230 -1.26 5.08 -9.88
C VAL A 230 -0.72 6.38 -9.29
N THR A 231 -0.97 6.60 -7.99
CA THR A 231 -0.53 7.81 -7.29
C THR A 231 0.99 7.93 -7.22
N VAL A 232 1.69 6.85 -6.93
CA VAL A 232 3.16 6.83 -6.91
C VAL A 232 3.71 7.01 -8.33
N GLN A 233 3.16 6.32 -9.32
CA GLN A 233 3.60 6.46 -10.71
C GLN A 233 3.38 7.89 -11.22
N TYR A 234 2.27 8.54 -10.90
CA TYR A 234 2.06 9.95 -11.22
C TYR A 234 3.16 10.85 -10.65
N SER A 235 3.54 10.60 -9.40
CA SER A 235 4.60 11.36 -8.73
C SER A 235 5.94 11.23 -9.45
N LEU A 236 6.23 10.04 -9.97
CA LEU A 236 7.44 9.70 -10.72
C LEU A 236 7.38 10.06 -12.22
N PHE A 237 6.21 10.42 -12.74
CA PHE A 237 6.03 10.68 -14.17
C PHE A 237 6.40 12.11 -14.54
N ASP A 238 7.29 12.31 -15.52
CA ASP A 238 7.77 13.65 -15.87
C ASP A 238 6.72 14.50 -16.61
N LYS A 239 5.90 13.89 -17.48
CA LYS A 239 4.96 14.59 -18.37
C LYS A 239 3.59 14.85 -17.70
N LYS A 240 3.61 15.39 -16.48
CA LYS A 240 2.42 15.59 -15.61
C LYS A 240 1.28 16.38 -16.24
N LYS A 241 1.56 17.29 -17.18
CA LYS A 241 0.55 18.13 -17.86
C LYS A 241 -0.51 17.34 -18.63
N GLY A 242 -0.24 16.07 -18.98
CA GLY A 242 -1.20 15.20 -19.65
C GLY A 242 -2.19 14.50 -18.73
N VAL A 243 -2.04 14.61 -17.41
CA VAL A 243 -2.89 13.92 -16.43
C VAL A 243 -3.85 14.92 -15.79
N THR A 244 -5.13 14.59 -15.81
CA THR A 244 -6.21 15.41 -15.28
C THR A 244 -6.89 14.71 -14.11
N LEU A 245 -7.26 15.48 -13.09
CA LEU A 245 -8.04 15.01 -11.94
C LEU A 245 -9.53 15.27 -12.16
N LEU A 246 -10.35 14.24 -11.96
CA LEU A 246 -11.79 14.43 -11.77
C LEU A 246 -12.05 14.88 -10.30
N PRO A 247 -12.72 16.03 -10.08
CA PRO A 247 -13.01 16.53 -8.73
C PRO A 247 -13.81 15.53 -7.89
N SER A 248 -13.63 15.58 -6.56
CA SER A 248 -14.30 14.68 -5.62
C SER A 248 -15.82 14.86 -5.63
N GLU A 249 -16.29 16.06 -5.91
CA GLU A 249 -17.70 16.47 -5.96
C GLU A 249 -18.41 15.79 -7.15
N VAL A 250 -17.74 15.76 -8.30
CA VAL A 250 -18.22 15.09 -9.51
C VAL A 250 -18.07 13.57 -9.39
N TYR A 251 -16.99 13.10 -8.78
CA TYR A 251 -16.72 11.68 -8.58
C TYR A 251 -17.72 11.00 -7.63
N GLY A 252 -18.29 11.73 -6.67
CA GLY A 252 -19.44 11.27 -5.87
C GLY A 252 -19.17 10.15 -4.86
N LYS A 253 -17.94 9.64 -4.73
CA LYS A 253 -17.63 8.54 -3.79
C LYS A 253 -17.60 8.97 -2.33
N TYR A 254 -16.98 10.12 -2.06
CA TYR A 254 -16.75 10.61 -0.70
C TYR A 254 -17.69 11.76 -0.31
N MET A 255 -18.17 12.51 -1.29
CA MET A 255 -19.09 13.63 -1.12
C MET A 255 -20.17 13.50 -2.18
N GLN A 256 -21.33 12.97 -1.77
CA GLN A 256 -22.51 12.95 -2.64
C GLN A 256 -23.18 14.31 -2.62
N GLY A 257 -23.52 14.81 -3.80
CA GLY A 257 -24.17 16.10 -3.97
C GLY A 257 -24.84 16.25 -5.32
N PRO A 258 -25.45 17.41 -5.59
CA PRO A 258 -26.14 17.69 -6.85
C PRO A 258 -25.26 17.51 -8.08
N ASP A 259 -23.94 17.71 -7.95
CA ASP A 259 -22.97 17.62 -9.04
C ASP A 259 -22.34 16.24 -9.23
N SER A 260 -22.65 15.28 -8.35
CA SER A 260 -22.12 13.93 -8.46
C SER A 260 -22.64 13.24 -9.71
N ALA A 261 -21.70 12.80 -10.54
CA ALA A 261 -21.95 12.06 -11.77
C ALA A 261 -21.96 10.54 -11.57
N PHE A 262 -21.49 10.09 -10.41
CA PHE A 262 -21.42 8.69 -10.05
C PHE A 262 -21.93 8.42 -8.63
N ILE A 263 -22.59 7.27 -8.47
CA ILE A 263 -22.92 6.67 -7.18
C ILE A 263 -22.16 5.36 -7.05
N HIS A 264 -21.38 5.23 -5.97
CA HIS A 264 -20.56 4.06 -5.71
C HIS A 264 -21.33 3.08 -4.83
N LEU A 265 -21.76 1.97 -5.42
CA LEU A 265 -22.37 0.87 -4.71
C LEU A 265 -21.31 0.09 -3.93
N ARG A 266 -21.76 -0.83 -3.08
CA ARG A 266 -20.85 -1.68 -2.31
C ARG A 266 -20.13 -2.69 -3.22
N GLY A 267 -18.95 -2.32 -3.69
CA GLY A 267 -17.89 -3.22 -4.13
C GLY A 267 -16.60 -2.96 -3.36
N SER A 268 -16.00 -4.05 -2.93
CA SER A 268 -14.84 -4.08 -2.02
C SER A 268 -14.15 -5.43 -2.18
N SER A 269 -14.01 -5.86 -3.44
CA SER A 269 -13.44 -7.17 -3.83
C SER A 269 -12.03 -7.40 -3.27
N TRP A 270 -11.34 -6.32 -2.93
CA TRP A 270 -10.01 -6.32 -2.31
C TRP A 270 -10.00 -6.18 -0.77
N HIS A 271 -11.11 -5.81 -0.14
CA HIS A 271 -11.19 -5.71 1.33
C HIS A 271 -11.43 -7.10 1.96
N GLY A 272 -10.37 -7.69 2.52
CA GLY A 272 -10.48 -8.86 3.40
C GLY A 272 -10.69 -8.47 4.87
N GLN A 273 -10.51 -9.43 5.79
CA GLN A 273 -10.47 -9.14 7.23
C GLN A 273 -9.28 -8.22 7.59
N ASP A 274 -8.21 -8.30 6.81
CA ASP A 274 -7.03 -7.46 6.91
C ASP A 274 -7.34 -5.98 6.66
N ALA A 275 -8.27 -5.65 5.76
CA ALA A 275 -8.70 -4.27 5.54
C ALA A 275 -9.31 -3.67 6.82
N LYS A 276 -10.12 -4.44 7.56
CA LYS A 276 -10.68 -3.99 8.84
C LYS A 276 -9.59 -3.75 9.87
N PHE A 277 -8.57 -4.61 9.90
CA PHE A 277 -7.43 -4.45 10.80
C PHE A 277 -6.59 -3.21 10.43
N VAL A 278 -6.35 -2.96 9.14
CA VAL A 278 -5.66 -1.76 8.65
C VAL A 278 -6.45 -0.50 9.04
N PHE A 279 -7.76 -0.45 8.79
CA PHE A 279 -8.60 0.69 9.19
C PHE A 279 -8.68 0.86 10.72
N TRP A 280 -8.61 -0.23 11.48
CA TRP A 280 -8.52 -0.17 12.93
C TRP A 280 -7.19 0.45 13.39
N ILE A 281 -6.06 0.02 12.81
CA ILE A 281 -4.75 0.66 13.07
C ILE A 281 -4.82 2.14 12.72
N GLU A 282 -5.33 2.49 11.53
CA GLU A 282 -5.47 3.88 11.09
C GLU A 282 -6.35 4.70 12.03
N ARG A 283 -7.43 4.13 12.58
CA ARG A 283 -8.29 4.82 13.55
C ARG A 283 -7.61 5.03 14.91
N TYR A 284 -6.75 4.10 15.32
CA TYR A 284 -6.17 4.07 16.66
C TYR A 284 -4.66 4.31 16.71
N TRP A 285 -4.04 4.80 15.63
CA TRP A 285 -2.57 4.88 15.52
C TRP A 285 -1.93 5.74 16.60
N ILE A 286 -2.60 6.82 17.03
CA ILE A 286 -2.11 7.71 18.10
C ILE A 286 -2.09 6.94 19.43
N GLN A 287 -3.18 6.25 19.76
CA GLN A 287 -3.32 5.47 20.98
C GLN A 287 -2.31 4.31 21.00
N LEU A 288 -2.14 3.63 19.86
CA LEU A 288 -1.13 2.58 19.69
C LEU A 288 0.29 3.12 19.85
N SER A 289 0.58 4.31 19.33
CA SER A 289 1.89 4.96 19.46
C SER A 289 2.19 5.36 20.90
N VAL A 290 1.21 5.92 21.61
CA VAL A 290 1.33 6.26 23.04
C VAL A 290 1.52 5.01 23.88
N PHE A 291 0.69 3.98 23.67
CA PHE A 291 0.81 2.72 24.38
C PHE A 291 2.16 2.04 24.13
N GLY A 292 2.59 1.96 22.87
CA GLY A 292 3.90 1.42 22.50
C GLY A 292 5.05 2.20 23.15
N GLY A 293 4.95 3.53 23.19
CA GLY A 293 5.92 4.40 23.88
C GLY A 293 5.98 4.14 25.39
N LEU A 294 4.83 3.95 26.05
CA LEU A 294 4.77 3.61 27.48
C LEU A 294 5.36 2.24 27.78
N VAL A 295 5.02 1.21 26.97
CA VAL A 295 5.61 -0.13 27.10
C VAL A 295 7.13 -0.08 26.93
N PHE A 296 7.61 0.67 25.94
CA PHE A 296 9.04 0.87 25.72
C PHE A 296 9.71 1.56 26.91
N LEU A 297 9.11 2.62 27.46
CA LEU A 297 9.62 3.33 28.63
C LEU A 297 9.72 2.41 29.85
N ILE A 298 8.66 1.63 30.13
CA ILE A 298 8.64 0.68 31.25
C ILE A 298 9.72 -0.39 31.07
N ALA A 299 9.88 -0.92 29.86
CA ALA A 299 10.93 -1.89 29.55
C ALA A 299 12.33 -1.29 29.75
N ALA A 300 12.56 -0.07 29.26
CA ALA A 300 13.83 0.65 29.42
C ALA A 300 14.16 0.91 30.91
N LEU A 301 13.19 1.38 31.70
CA LEU A 301 13.36 1.59 33.13
C LEU A 301 13.62 0.28 33.89
N SER A 302 12.96 -0.80 33.50
CA SER A 302 13.18 -2.13 34.09
C SER A 302 14.59 -2.66 33.79
N LEU A 303 15.05 -2.51 32.54
CA LEU A 303 16.41 -2.85 32.13
C LEU A 303 17.46 -2.00 32.85
N PHE A 304 17.23 -0.69 32.99
CA PHE A 304 18.10 0.21 33.72
C PHE A 304 18.22 -0.18 35.21
N ARG A 305 17.10 -0.55 35.84
CA ARG A 305 17.11 -1.06 37.24
C ARG A 305 17.91 -2.35 37.37
N ILE A 306 17.73 -3.31 36.46
CA ILE A 306 18.48 -4.57 36.46
C ILE A 306 19.98 -4.29 36.30
N TYR A 307 20.36 -3.45 35.34
CA TYR A 307 21.75 -3.06 35.10
C TYR A 307 22.39 -2.42 36.34
N ASN A 308 21.73 -1.44 36.96
CA ASN A 308 22.24 -0.79 38.17
C ASN A 308 22.35 -1.74 39.36
N THR A 309 21.43 -2.69 39.49
CA THR A 309 21.47 -3.69 40.56
C THR A 309 22.64 -4.65 40.37
N GLN A 310 22.90 -5.10 39.14
CA GLN A 310 24.05 -5.94 38.80
C GLN A 310 25.38 -5.19 38.95
N SER A 311 25.44 -3.92 38.55
CA SER A 311 26.61 -3.06 38.76
C SER A 311 26.95 -2.90 40.25
N LYS A 312 25.95 -2.62 41.10
CA LYS A 312 26.13 -2.54 42.56
C LYS A 312 26.57 -3.88 43.18
N GLN A 313 26.04 -5.00 42.71
CA GLN A 313 26.49 -6.33 43.17
C GLN A 313 27.93 -6.61 42.76
N ASN A 314 28.32 -6.29 41.52
CA ASN A 314 29.69 -6.46 41.05
C ASN A 314 30.67 -5.58 41.85
N HIS A 315 30.33 -4.32 42.14
CA HIS A 315 31.14 -3.45 42.99
C HIS A 315 31.31 -4.01 44.40
N ARG A 316 30.23 -4.51 45.03
CA ARG A 316 30.33 -5.15 46.37
C ARG A 316 31.20 -6.41 46.36
N VAL A 317 31.12 -7.23 45.31
CA VAL A 317 31.95 -8.44 45.19
C VAL A 317 33.43 -8.07 45.04
N VAL A 318 33.73 -6.99 44.30
CA VAL A 318 35.11 -6.48 44.16
C VAL A 318 35.62 -5.92 45.49
N GLU A 319 34.82 -5.13 46.22
CA GLU A 319 35.20 -4.59 47.54
C GLU A 319 35.46 -5.69 48.58
N VAL A 320 34.59 -6.71 48.65
CA VAL A 320 34.76 -7.85 49.56
C VAL A 320 35.98 -8.69 49.16
N GLY A 321 36.24 -8.87 47.86
CA GLY A 321 37.42 -9.53 47.35
C GLY A 321 38.73 -8.78 47.69
N SER A 322 38.75 -7.46 47.54
CA SER A 322 39.91 -6.64 47.92
C SER A 322 40.14 -6.63 49.43
N ALA A 323 39.09 -6.58 50.24
CA ALA A 323 39.20 -6.63 51.70
C ALA A 323 39.76 -7.97 52.19
N HIS A 324 39.35 -9.09 51.59
CA HIS A 324 39.92 -10.40 51.90
C HIS A 324 41.39 -10.55 51.49
N THR A 325 41.80 -9.91 50.39
CA THR A 325 43.18 -9.96 49.90
C THR A 325 44.12 -9.13 50.79
N ILE A 326 43.66 -7.98 51.29
CA ILE A 326 44.40 -7.14 52.25
C ILE A 326 44.53 -7.86 53.62
N SER A 327 43.48 -8.56 54.07
CA SER A 327 43.53 -9.36 55.30
C SER A 327 44.52 -10.52 55.24
N LEU A 328 44.72 -11.14 54.08
CA LEU A 328 45.66 -12.25 53.91
C LEU A 328 47.13 -11.77 53.83
N ASN A 329 47.38 -10.58 53.27
CA ASN A 329 48.72 -10.00 53.20
C ASN A 329 49.22 -9.42 54.54
N ASN A 330 48.33 -9.12 55.48
CA ASN A 330 48.69 -8.63 56.83
C ASN A 330 48.81 -9.76 57.87
N ALA A 331 48.58 -11.02 57.48
CA ALA A 331 48.60 -12.19 58.37
C ALA A 331 49.77 -13.16 58.09
N GLY A 332 50.72 -12.76 57.25
CA GLY A 332 52.02 -13.43 57.07
C GLY A 332 53.14 -12.48 57.47
#